data_AF-A0A7C3Q067-F1
#
_entry.id   AF-A0A7C3Q067-F1
#
_cell.length_a   1.000
_cell.length_b   1.000
_cell.length_c   1.000
_cell.angle_alpha   90.00
_cell.angle_beta   90.00
_cell.angle_gamma   90.00
#
_symmetry.space_group_name_H-M   'P 1'
#
loop_
_entity.id
_entity.type
_entity.pdbx_description
1 polymer ?
#
loop_
_entity_poly.entity_id
_entity_poly.type
_entity_poly.pdbx_seq_one_letter_code
_entity_poly.pdbx_strand_id
1 'polypeptide(L)'
;MKLTTRRMSASGSARRPTTLDGHEITNPDHLTLREFCSDPMPKVDAHRMGEVVWYTLGDRGIGARSGADVIFAEVNRAELPRRCARGSNRYSYFFVEATPPSEVMQFDLFVHRDLYVGQEPALQLYDTSFEGVANVNDPARQVDRLDLKETIEALGLGSRARSADVARYSELVDRVYERLGWKAEQFRGYRCRIAYPVYGTQATMVFRAEEE
;
A
#
# COMPACT_ATOMS: atom_id res chain seq x y z
N MET A 1 7.42 16.27 2.69
CA MET A 1 7.13 14.83 2.94
C MET A 1 7.50 14.03 1.70
N LYS A 2 8.06 12.83 1.84
CA LYS A 2 8.43 11.95 0.73
C LYS A 2 7.62 10.65 0.81
N LEU A 3 7.02 10.26 -0.31
CA LEU A 3 6.26 9.03 -0.51
C LEU A 3 6.94 8.22 -1.62
N THR A 4 6.85 6.90 -1.56
CA THR A 4 7.52 6.03 -2.54
C THR A 4 6.63 4.86 -2.90
N THR A 5 6.45 4.63 -4.20
CA THR A 5 5.83 3.41 -4.71
C THR A 5 6.93 2.53 -5.28
N ARG A 6 6.93 1.23 -4.92
CA ARG A 6 7.95 0.27 -5.32
C ARG A 6 7.30 -0.94 -5.94
N ARG A 7 8.02 -1.53 -6.89
CA ARG A 7 7.67 -2.83 -7.46
C ARG A 7 7.99 -3.96 -6.49
N MET A 8 7.08 -4.92 -6.38
CA MET A 8 7.19 -6.05 -5.44
C MET A 8 7.89 -7.29 -6.04
N SER A 9 8.00 -7.41 -7.37
CA SER A 9 8.56 -8.58 -8.06
C SER A 9 9.43 -8.19 -9.26
N ALA A 10 10.58 -8.83 -9.41
CA ALA A 10 11.53 -8.59 -10.51
C ALA A 10 11.13 -9.28 -11.84
N SER A 11 9.85 -9.31 -12.22
CA SER A 11 9.43 -9.90 -13.50
C SER A 11 9.81 -9.00 -14.69
N GLY A 12 10.24 -9.58 -15.82
CA GLY A 12 11.01 -8.88 -16.86
C GLY A 12 10.35 -7.76 -17.68
N SER A 13 9.07 -7.41 -17.47
CA SER A 13 8.45 -6.24 -18.15
C SER A 13 8.57 -4.99 -17.28
N ALA A 14 8.94 -3.85 -17.88
CA ALA A 14 8.99 -2.57 -17.19
C ALA A 14 7.62 -2.15 -16.62
N ARG A 15 7.61 -1.59 -15.41
CA ARG A 15 6.41 -1.09 -14.74
C ARG A 15 5.76 0.06 -15.54
N ARG A 16 4.45 -0.07 -15.82
CA ARG A 16 3.64 0.92 -16.55
C ARG A 16 2.40 1.29 -15.71
N PRO A 17 2.54 2.14 -14.69
CA PRO A 17 1.41 2.55 -13.89
C PRO A 17 0.47 3.38 -14.76
N THR A 18 -0.84 3.27 -14.52
CA THR A 18 -1.86 4.13 -15.12
C THR A 18 -2.67 4.84 -14.06
N THR A 19 -3.39 5.89 -14.43
CA THR A 19 -4.45 6.45 -13.59
C THR A 19 -5.56 5.43 -13.38
N LEU A 20 -6.50 5.72 -12.47
CA LEU A 20 -7.70 4.88 -12.28
C LEU A 20 -8.52 4.73 -13.58
N ASP A 21 -8.51 5.75 -14.44
CA ASP A 21 -9.20 5.75 -15.75
C ASP A 21 -8.39 5.05 -16.86
N GLY A 22 -7.20 4.51 -16.54
CA GLY A 22 -6.37 3.76 -17.47
C GLY A 22 -5.46 4.62 -18.36
N HIS A 23 -5.29 5.91 -18.05
CA HIS A 23 -4.40 6.79 -18.79
C HIS A 23 -2.95 6.68 -18.30
N GLU A 24 -2.00 6.91 -19.20
CA GLU A 24 -0.59 7.00 -18.84
C GLU A 24 -0.33 8.18 -17.89
N ILE A 25 0.49 7.95 -16.87
CA ILE A 25 0.88 9.00 -15.91
C ILE A 25 2.08 9.76 -16.47
N THR A 26 1.78 10.87 -17.14
CA THR A 26 2.77 11.83 -17.65
C THR A 26 2.97 13.03 -16.72
N ASN A 27 2.00 13.33 -15.85
CA ASN A 27 2.02 14.40 -14.87
C ASN A 27 1.58 13.85 -13.49
N PRO A 28 2.29 14.14 -12.39
CA PRO A 28 1.92 13.71 -11.03
C PRO A 28 0.52 14.16 -10.61
N ASP A 29 0.04 15.29 -11.11
CA ASP A 29 -1.31 15.77 -10.84
C ASP A 29 -2.40 14.80 -11.33
N HIS A 30 -2.11 13.99 -12.36
CA HIS A 30 -3.04 12.99 -12.88
C HIS A 30 -3.26 11.82 -11.91
N LEU A 31 -2.38 11.63 -10.93
CA LEU A 31 -2.51 10.62 -9.88
C LEU A 31 -3.44 11.05 -8.76
N THR A 32 -3.61 12.36 -8.59
CA THR A 32 -4.27 12.91 -7.41
C THR A 32 -5.77 12.74 -7.49
N LEU A 33 -6.37 12.24 -6.42
CA LEU A 33 -7.83 12.20 -6.28
C LEU A 33 -8.25 13.52 -5.64
N ARG A 34 -8.38 14.55 -6.48
CA ARG A 34 -8.54 15.95 -6.07
C ARG A 34 -9.72 16.14 -5.11
N GLU A 35 -10.80 15.39 -5.27
CA GLU A 35 -11.97 15.45 -4.39
C GLU A 35 -11.71 15.00 -2.93
N PHE A 36 -10.56 14.37 -2.66
CA PHE A 36 -10.11 13.94 -1.33
C PHE A 36 -8.84 14.66 -0.86
N CYS A 37 -8.34 15.63 -1.62
CA CYS A 37 -7.17 16.43 -1.24
C CYS A 37 -7.61 17.78 -0.64
N SER A 38 -6.72 18.44 0.09
CA SER A 38 -6.98 19.80 0.57
C SER A 38 -7.09 20.82 -0.57
N ASP A 39 -7.86 21.88 -0.34
CA ASP A 39 -7.93 23.07 -1.17
C ASP A 39 -7.37 24.29 -0.41
N PRO A 40 -6.34 25.02 -0.92
CA PRO A 40 -5.66 24.81 -2.19
C PRO A 40 -4.95 23.45 -2.29
N MET A 41 -4.77 22.93 -3.50
CA MET A 41 -4.05 21.68 -3.75
C MET A 41 -2.55 21.80 -3.40
N PRO A 42 -1.97 20.89 -2.61
CA PRO A 42 -0.52 20.85 -2.38
C PRO A 42 0.24 20.52 -3.66
N LYS A 43 1.39 21.16 -3.88
CA LYS A 43 2.26 20.84 -5.02
C LYS A 43 2.87 19.45 -4.81
N VAL A 44 2.76 18.58 -5.82
CA VAL A 44 3.37 17.25 -5.83
C VAL A 44 4.41 17.19 -6.93
N ASP A 45 5.67 16.98 -6.57
CA ASP A 45 6.75 16.72 -7.52
C ASP A 45 7.00 15.20 -7.58
N ALA A 46 7.15 14.64 -8.78
CA ALA A 46 7.52 13.23 -8.93
C ALA A 46 8.89 13.07 -9.61
N HIS A 47 9.70 12.20 -9.03
CA HIS A 47 11.02 11.83 -9.55
C HIS A 47 11.02 10.34 -9.84
N ARG A 48 11.17 9.99 -11.12
CA ARG A 48 11.26 8.59 -11.57
C ARG A 48 12.73 8.17 -11.60
N MET A 49 13.08 7.14 -10.82
CA MET A 49 14.43 6.59 -10.71
C MET A 49 14.37 5.07 -10.92
N GLY A 50 14.48 4.62 -12.17
CA GLY A 50 14.33 3.20 -12.53
C GLY A 50 12.93 2.67 -12.22
N GLU A 51 12.85 1.60 -11.41
CA GLU A 51 11.59 0.97 -10.97
C GLU A 51 10.91 1.70 -9.79
N VAL A 52 11.50 2.78 -9.29
CA VAL A 52 11.00 3.52 -8.13
C VAL A 52 10.49 4.90 -8.55
N VAL A 53 9.29 5.26 -8.10
CA VAL A 53 8.75 6.62 -8.24
C VAL A 53 8.69 7.27 -6.86
N TRP A 54 9.36 8.42 -6.74
CA TRP A 54 9.42 9.23 -5.53
C TRP A 54 8.47 10.41 -5.69
N TYR A 55 7.56 10.59 -4.75
CA TYR A 55 6.67 11.76 -4.71
C TYR A 55 7.07 12.64 -3.53
N THR A 56 7.27 13.93 -3.77
CA THR A 56 7.58 14.91 -2.74
C THR A 56 6.52 15.99 -2.69
N LEU A 57 6.05 16.29 -1.48
CA LEU A 57 5.16 17.44 -1.25
C LEU A 57 5.98 18.72 -1.17
N GLY A 58 5.66 19.68 -2.04
CA GLY A 58 6.29 20.99 -2.13
C GLY A 58 5.93 21.94 -0.98
N ASP A 59 6.62 23.07 -0.92
CA ASP A 59 6.66 23.96 0.24
C ASP A 59 5.29 24.57 0.60
N ARG A 60 4.77 24.18 1.77
CA ARG A 60 3.68 24.87 2.48
C ARG A 60 4.12 25.55 3.77
N GLY A 61 5.43 25.64 4.00
CA GLY A 61 6.00 26.08 5.28
C GLY A 61 6.00 24.98 6.35
N ILE A 62 6.44 25.34 7.55
CA ILE A 62 6.65 24.40 8.68
C ILE A 62 5.59 24.64 9.77
N GLY A 63 5.03 23.56 10.32
CA GLY A 63 4.15 23.56 11.50
C GLY A 63 2.73 23.05 11.24
N ALA A 64 1.92 22.92 12.28
CA ALA A 64 0.57 22.32 12.18
C ALA A 64 -0.36 23.04 11.18
N ARG A 65 -0.16 24.36 10.98
CA ARG A 65 -0.94 25.16 10.01
C ARG A 65 -0.59 24.88 8.54
N SER A 66 0.51 24.19 8.26
CA SER A 66 0.87 23.75 6.91
C SER A 66 0.42 22.32 6.59
N GLY A 67 -0.36 21.70 7.49
CA GLY A 67 -0.98 20.41 7.24
C GLY A 67 -1.87 20.43 6.00
N ALA A 68 -1.82 19.35 5.22
CA ALA A 68 -2.66 19.17 4.05
C ALA A 68 -2.88 17.67 3.79
N ASP A 69 -4.06 17.35 3.28
CA ASP A 69 -4.44 16.03 2.82
C ASP A 69 -4.04 15.88 1.35
N VAL A 70 -3.30 14.81 1.05
CA VAL A 70 -2.89 14.46 -0.31
C VAL A 70 -3.16 12.99 -0.53
N ILE A 71 -4.07 12.72 -1.45
CA ILE A 71 -4.47 11.37 -1.83
C ILE A 71 -4.15 11.18 -3.32
N PHE A 72 -3.44 10.10 -3.62
CA PHE A 72 -3.13 9.71 -4.99
C PHE A 72 -3.40 8.22 -5.17
N ALA A 73 -3.73 7.84 -6.40
CA ALA A 73 -4.02 6.46 -6.76
C ALA A 73 -3.40 6.13 -8.12
N GLU A 74 -2.86 4.93 -8.22
CA GLU A 74 -2.28 4.37 -9.44
C GLU A 74 -2.73 2.92 -9.59
N VAL A 75 -2.89 2.50 -10.84
CA VAL A 75 -3.23 1.13 -11.20
C VAL A 75 -1.99 0.48 -11.77
N ASN A 76 -1.56 -0.60 -11.14
CA ASN A 76 -0.44 -1.39 -11.62
C ASN A 76 -0.95 -2.79 -11.98
N ARG A 77 -0.96 -3.11 -13.28
CA ARG A 77 -1.40 -4.43 -13.78
C ARG A 77 -0.18 -5.33 -13.98
N ALA A 78 -0.37 -6.62 -13.70
CA ALA A 78 0.67 -7.66 -13.82
C ALA A 78 1.95 -7.42 -12.97
N GLU A 79 1.82 -6.69 -11.86
CA GLU A 79 2.92 -6.49 -10.89
C GLU A 79 3.27 -7.77 -10.13
N LEU A 80 2.25 -8.52 -9.74
CA LEU A 80 2.37 -9.73 -8.96
C LEU A 80 1.83 -10.92 -9.74
N PRO A 81 2.48 -12.10 -9.62
CA PRO A 81 1.84 -13.33 -10.07
C PRO A 81 0.54 -13.53 -9.29
N ARG A 82 -0.52 -13.95 -9.99
CA ARG A 82 -1.84 -14.16 -9.39
C ARG A 82 -1.81 -15.17 -8.23
N ARG A 83 -0.91 -16.16 -8.28
CA ARG A 83 -0.71 -17.19 -7.26
C ARG A 83 0.76 -17.51 -7.12
N CYS A 84 1.20 -17.84 -5.91
CA CYS A 84 2.46 -18.55 -5.72
C CYS A 84 2.35 -19.97 -6.30
N ALA A 85 3.49 -20.55 -6.69
CA ALA A 85 3.53 -21.95 -7.12
C ALA A 85 3.02 -22.84 -5.98
N ARG A 86 2.11 -23.76 -6.30
CA ARG A 86 1.55 -24.71 -5.33
C ARG A 86 2.67 -25.55 -4.72
N GLY A 87 2.59 -25.85 -3.42
CA GLY A 87 3.64 -26.59 -2.70
C GLY A 87 4.96 -25.84 -2.52
N SER A 88 5.08 -24.59 -3.00
CA SER A 88 6.23 -23.76 -2.67
C SER A 88 6.12 -23.26 -1.23
N ASN A 89 7.24 -23.23 -0.50
CA ASN A 89 7.30 -22.61 0.83
C ASN A 89 7.38 -21.07 0.74
N ARG A 90 6.68 -20.47 -0.24
CA ARG A 90 6.72 -19.05 -0.53
C ARG A 90 5.42 -18.37 -0.12
N TYR A 91 5.56 -17.10 0.23
CA TYR A 91 4.47 -16.19 0.54
C TYR A 91 4.16 -15.28 -0.65
N SER A 92 2.87 -15.07 -0.91
CA SER A 92 2.39 -13.84 -1.55
C SER A 92 2.31 -12.76 -0.48
N TYR A 93 2.77 -11.55 -0.77
CA TYR A 93 2.86 -10.51 0.25
C TYR A 93 2.65 -9.11 -0.30
N PHE A 94 2.21 -8.23 0.59
CA PHE A 94 2.01 -6.80 0.36
C PHE A 94 2.58 -6.08 1.57
N PHE A 95 3.24 -4.94 1.36
CA PHE A 95 3.87 -4.21 2.46
C PHE A 95 3.73 -2.71 2.35
N VAL A 96 3.90 -2.04 3.49
CA VAL A 96 4.12 -0.60 3.60
C VAL A 96 5.34 -0.35 4.49
N GLU A 97 6.11 0.70 4.18
CA GLU A 97 7.26 1.13 4.99
C GLU A 97 6.91 2.40 5.77
N ALA A 98 7.18 2.41 7.07
CA ALA A 98 7.16 3.58 7.91
C ALA A 98 8.38 4.46 7.60
N THR A 99 8.28 5.22 6.50
CA THR A 99 9.36 6.07 5.99
C THR A 99 9.32 7.48 6.59
N PRO A 100 8.23 8.27 6.50
CA PRO A 100 8.14 9.50 7.27
C PRO A 100 7.79 9.18 8.74
N PRO A 101 8.38 9.91 9.71
CA PRO A 101 7.83 9.95 11.06
C PRO A 101 6.35 10.32 11.01
N SER A 102 5.50 9.55 11.69
CA SER A 102 4.06 9.71 11.66
C SER A 102 3.46 9.33 13.02
N GLU A 103 2.30 9.88 13.35
CA GLU A 103 1.55 9.48 14.55
C GLU A 103 0.76 8.19 14.32
N VAL A 104 0.36 7.93 13.07
CA VAL A 104 -0.39 6.73 12.69
C VAL A 104 0.03 6.27 11.30
N MET A 105 0.21 4.96 11.15
CA MET A 105 0.22 4.28 9.85
C MET A 105 -0.98 3.33 9.78
N GLN A 106 -1.84 3.56 8.79
CA GLN A 106 -2.93 2.65 8.43
C GLN A 106 -2.55 1.89 7.15
N PHE A 107 -2.45 0.58 7.26
CA PHE A 107 -2.19 -0.32 6.14
C PHE A 107 -3.40 -1.20 5.86
N ASP A 108 -4.12 -0.88 4.80
CA ASP A 108 -5.30 -1.62 4.39
C ASP A 108 -5.02 -2.44 3.12
N LEU A 109 -5.47 -3.68 3.13
CA LEU A 109 -5.37 -4.60 2.01
C LEU A 109 -6.75 -5.13 1.65
N PHE A 110 -7.20 -4.84 0.42
CA PHE A 110 -8.44 -5.36 -0.15
C PHE A 110 -8.12 -6.44 -1.18
N VAL A 111 -8.47 -7.68 -0.88
CA VAL A 111 -8.16 -8.84 -1.72
C VAL A 111 -9.42 -9.41 -2.33
N HIS A 112 -9.41 -9.67 -3.64
CA HIS A 112 -10.53 -10.34 -4.30
C HIS A 112 -10.79 -11.72 -3.66
N ARG A 113 -12.05 -12.08 -3.41
CA ARG A 113 -12.47 -13.29 -2.69
C ARG A 113 -11.99 -14.60 -3.31
N ASP A 114 -11.70 -14.59 -4.61
CA ASP A 114 -11.18 -15.74 -5.37
C ASP A 114 -9.66 -15.93 -5.20
N LEU A 115 -9.00 -15.05 -4.42
CA LEU A 115 -7.59 -15.16 -4.07
C LEU A 115 -7.45 -15.55 -2.60
N TYR A 116 -6.52 -16.47 -2.31
CA TYR A 116 -6.21 -16.99 -0.97
C TYR A 116 -7.45 -17.50 -0.23
N VAL A 117 -8.24 -18.35 -0.91
CA VAL A 117 -9.51 -18.86 -0.38
C VAL A 117 -9.27 -19.62 0.92
N GLY A 118 -10.05 -19.32 1.96
CA GLY A 118 -9.93 -19.94 3.28
C GLY A 118 -8.71 -19.50 4.10
N GLN A 119 -7.90 -18.56 3.59
CA GLN A 119 -6.75 -18.01 4.30
C GLN A 119 -7.05 -16.61 4.84
N GLU A 120 -6.50 -16.34 6.02
CA GLU A 120 -6.36 -15.01 6.62
C GLU A 120 -4.89 -14.60 6.53
N PRO A 121 -4.56 -13.33 6.24
CA PRO A 121 -3.17 -12.90 6.18
C PRO A 121 -2.52 -12.96 7.56
N ALA A 122 -1.24 -13.34 7.60
CA ALA A 122 -0.40 -13.14 8.77
C ALA A 122 0.36 -11.81 8.68
N LEU A 123 0.62 -11.17 9.82
CA LEU A 123 1.44 -9.96 9.89
C LEU A 123 2.90 -10.34 10.15
N GLN A 124 3.81 -9.73 9.40
CA GLN A 124 5.24 -9.78 9.64
C GLN A 124 5.80 -8.36 9.62
N LEU A 125 6.57 -8.02 10.65
CA LEU A 125 7.22 -6.72 10.80
C LEU A 125 8.72 -6.91 10.67
N TYR A 126 9.37 -6.01 9.94
CA TYR A 126 10.81 -6.07 9.67
C TYR A 126 11.47 -4.72 9.96
N ASP A 127 12.69 -4.76 10.49
CA ASP A 127 13.62 -3.64 10.47
C ASP A 127 14.21 -3.48 9.07
N THR A 128 13.96 -2.34 8.45
CA THR A 128 14.46 -1.97 7.13
C THR A 128 15.39 -0.75 7.18
N SER A 129 15.82 -0.35 8.39
CA SER A 129 16.67 0.82 8.60
C SER A 129 18.07 0.69 7.97
N PHE A 130 18.60 -0.54 7.86
CA PHE A 130 19.93 -0.80 7.30
C PHE A 130 19.91 -1.50 5.93
N GLU A 131 19.15 -2.59 5.80
CA GLU A 131 19.16 -3.47 4.60
C GLU A 131 18.05 -3.14 3.59
N GLY A 132 17.30 -2.05 3.81
CA GLY A 132 16.15 -1.66 2.99
C GLY A 132 15.01 -2.68 3.04
N VAL A 133 14.10 -2.61 2.06
CA VAL A 133 12.86 -3.44 2.01
C VAL A 133 13.14 -4.92 2.17
N ALA A 134 12.45 -5.54 3.11
CA ALA A 134 12.52 -6.97 3.35
C ALA A 134 11.67 -7.74 2.34
N ASN A 135 12.31 -8.66 1.63
CA ASN A 135 11.61 -9.72 0.92
C ASN A 135 11.32 -10.86 1.89
N VAL A 136 10.05 -11.13 2.19
CA VAL A 136 9.63 -12.19 3.13
C VAL A 136 10.04 -13.60 2.70
N ASN A 137 10.35 -13.77 1.41
CA ASN A 137 10.79 -15.04 0.84
C ASN A 137 12.32 -15.20 0.85
N ASP A 138 13.06 -14.20 1.31
CA ASP A 138 14.51 -14.28 1.50
C ASP A 138 14.83 -14.67 2.95
N PRO A 139 15.37 -15.88 3.19
CA PRO A 139 15.71 -16.34 4.54
C PRO A 139 16.71 -15.43 5.27
N ALA A 140 17.58 -14.72 4.55
CA ALA A 140 18.53 -13.81 5.17
C ALA A 140 17.82 -12.66 5.91
N ARG A 141 16.59 -12.31 5.49
CA ARG A 141 15.78 -11.26 6.09
C ARG A 141 15.04 -11.69 7.36
N GLN A 142 15.14 -12.95 7.77
CA GLN A 142 14.49 -13.42 9.01
C GLN A 142 15.08 -12.78 10.27
N VAL A 143 16.37 -12.42 10.24
CA VAL A 143 17.05 -11.75 11.36
C VAL A 143 16.49 -10.36 11.64
N ASP A 144 15.92 -9.71 10.61
CA ASP A 144 15.33 -8.37 10.72
C ASP A 144 13.92 -8.40 11.31
N ARG A 145 13.35 -9.58 11.63
CA ARG A 145 11.97 -9.67 12.13
C ARG A 145 11.84 -9.03 13.50
N LEU A 146 10.85 -8.14 13.61
CA LEU A 146 10.47 -7.51 14.85
C LEU A 146 9.31 -8.27 15.49
N ASP A 147 9.44 -8.55 16.79
CA ASP A 147 8.38 -9.14 17.60
C ASP A 147 7.58 -8.04 18.30
N LEU A 148 6.65 -7.44 17.55
CA LEU A 148 5.78 -6.38 18.03
C LEU A 148 4.31 -6.87 18.07
N LYS A 149 3.48 -6.17 18.84
CA LYS A 149 2.14 -6.65 19.23
C LYS A 149 1.03 -6.24 18.25
N GLU A 150 1.36 -5.64 17.13
CA GLU A 150 0.38 -5.22 16.14
C GLU A 150 -0.33 -6.43 15.54
N THR A 151 -1.61 -6.24 15.25
CA THR A 151 -2.49 -7.30 14.76
C THR A 151 -3.22 -6.85 13.51
N ILE A 152 -3.72 -7.82 12.74
CA ILE A 152 -4.59 -7.56 11.60
C ILE A 152 -6.05 -7.59 12.08
N GLU A 153 -6.79 -6.55 11.74
CA GLU A 153 -8.24 -6.47 11.87
C GLU A 153 -8.89 -6.88 10.54
N ALA A 154 -9.86 -7.79 10.59
CA ALA A 154 -10.71 -8.09 9.44
C ALA A 154 -11.79 -7.01 9.29
N LEU A 155 -11.81 -6.34 8.14
CA LEU A 155 -12.79 -5.29 7.82
C LEU A 155 -14.09 -5.85 7.22
N GLY A 156 -14.13 -7.15 6.93
CA GLY A 156 -15.24 -7.83 6.28
C GLY A 156 -15.26 -7.66 4.75
N LEU A 157 -16.44 -7.77 4.15
CA LEU A 157 -16.64 -7.66 2.70
C LEU A 157 -17.08 -6.24 2.29
N GLY A 158 -16.52 -5.77 1.17
CA GLY A 158 -16.95 -4.56 0.48
C GLY A 158 -16.61 -3.23 1.15
N SER A 159 -17.28 -2.17 0.70
CA SER A 159 -16.95 -0.77 1.00
C SER A 159 -17.32 -0.30 2.40
N ARG A 160 -17.57 -1.22 3.32
CA ARG A 160 -17.90 -0.93 4.71
C ARG A 160 -16.68 -0.51 5.54
N ALA A 161 -15.49 -0.55 4.96
CA ALA A 161 -14.27 -0.10 5.60
C ALA A 161 -14.40 1.38 5.99
N ARG A 162 -14.34 1.65 7.29
CA ARG A 162 -14.28 3.00 7.87
C ARG A 162 -12.89 3.22 8.45
N SER A 163 -12.44 4.46 8.51
CA SER A 163 -11.18 4.83 9.17
C SER A 163 -11.46 5.96 10.15
N ALA A 164 -10.84 5.89 11.33
CA ALA A 164 -10.81 7.01 12.27
C ALA A 164 -9.69 8.00 11.94
N ASP A 165 -8.66 7.57 11.20
CA ASP A 165 -7.46 8.34 10.91
C ASP A 165 -7.50 9.02 9.53
N VAL A 166 -8.37 8.55 8.62
CA VAL A 166 -8.54 9.09 7.27
C VAL A 166 -9.98 9.56 7.07
N ALA A 167 -10.16 10.87 6.88
CA ALA A 167 -11.45 11.46 6.60
C ALA A 167 -12.06 10.91 5.29
N ARG A 168 -13.38 10.69 5.28
CA ARG A 168 -14.13 10.22 4.10
C ARG A 168 -13.57 8.93 3.48
N TYR A 169 -12.94 8.07 4.29
CA TYR A 169 -12.28 6.86 3.82
C TYR A 169 -13.20 5.89 3.06
N SER A 170 -14.44 5.70 3.52
CA SER A 170 -15.39 4.83 2.81
C SER A 170 -15.72 5.35 1.42
N GLU A 171 -15.95 6.67 1.28
CA GLU A 171 -16.17 7.31 -0.02
C GLU A 171 -14.95 7.18 -0.95
N LEU A 172 -13.74 7.29 -0.40
CA LEU A 172 -12.50 7.11 -1.13
C LEU A 172 -12.40 5.69 -1.71
N VAL A 173 -12.65 4.67 -0.90
CA VAL A 173 -12.60 3.26 -1.33
C VAL A 173 -13.70 2.96 -2.35
N ASP A 174 -14.93 3.45 -2.11
CA ASP A 174 -16.04 3.34 -3.06
C ASP A 174 -15.69 3.96 -4.42
N ARG A 175 -15.09 5.15 -4.42
CA ARG A 175 -14.66 5.84 -5.64
C ARG A 175 -13.65 5.02 -6.43
N VAL A 176 -12.70 4.36 -5.76
CA VAL A 176 -11.73 3.49 -6.41
C VAL A 176 -12.41 2.28 -7.05
N TYR A 177 -13.35 1.62 -6.35
CA TYR A 177 -14.10 0.51 -6.92
C TYR A 177 -14.93 0.93 -8.14
N GLU A 178 -15.66 2.04 -8.04
CA GLU A 178 -16.48 2.58 -9.12
C GLU A 178 -15.64 2.87 -10.37
N ARG A 179 -14.52 3.59 -10.21
CA ARG A 179 -13.63 3.97 -11.33
C ARG A 179 -13.02 2.75 -12.02
N LEU A 180 -12.74 1.68 -11.27
CA LEU A 180 -12.19 0.45 -11.82
C LEU A 180 -13.26 -0.52 -12.36
N GLY A 181 -14.55 -0.20 -12.21
CA GLY A 181 -15.66 -1.08 -12.56
C GLY A 181 -15.70 -2.35 -11.69
N TRP A 182 -15.17 -2.28 -10.48
CA TRP A 182 -15.10 -3.37 -9.52
C TRP A 182 -16.29 -3.34 -8.57
N LYS A 183 -16.77 -4.54 -8.18
CA LYS A 183 -17.83 -4.69 -7.20
C LYS A 183 -17.23 -4.88 -5.83
N ALA A 184 -17.51 -3.97 -4.90
CA ALA A 184 -16.88 -3.96 -3.59
C ALA A 184 -17.09 -5.30 -2.85
N GLU A 185 -18.28 -5.88 -2.95
CA GLU A 185 -18.66 -7.16 -2.31
C GLU A 185 -17.79 -8.37 -2.76
N GLN A 186 -17.01 -8.20 -3.82
CA GLN A 186 -16.04 -9.21 -4.28
C GLN A 186 -14.72 -9.17 -3.52
N PHE A 187 -14.51 -8.20 -2.63
CA PHE A 187 -13.24 -7.99 -1.93
C PHE A 187 -13.39 -8.17 -0.41
N ARG A 188 -12.41 -8.86 0.18
CA ARG A 188 -12.17 -8.98 1.62
C ARG A 188 -11.17 -7.91 2.05
N GLY A 189 -11.51 -7.14 3.09
CA GLY A 189 -10.63 -6.10 3.62
C GLY A 189 -9.89 -6.53 4.89
N TYR A 190 -8.64 -6.13 5.00
CA TYR A 190 -7.77 -6.34 6.15
C TYR A 190 -7.07 -5.04 6.51
N ARG A 191 -6.91 -4.75 7.81
CA ARG A 191 -6.21 -3.55 8.29
C ARG A 191 -5.16 -3.90 9.32
N CYS A 192 -3.98 -3.31 9.18
CA CYS A 192 -3.03 -3.15 10.27
C CYS A 192 -2.91 -1.65 10.58
N ARG A 193 -3.20 -1.26 11.82
CA ARG A 193 -3.07 0.12 12.30
C ARG A 193 -1.97 0.17 13.35
N ILE A 194 -0.94 0.97 13.10
CA ILE A 194 0.19 1.16 14.01
C ILE A 194 0.18 2.61 14.49
N ALA A 195 0.05 2.82 15.80
CA ALA A 195 0.25 4.12 16.41
C ALA A 195 1.75 4.35 16.61
N TYR A 196 2.25 5.52 16.20
CA TYR A 196 3.65 5.91 16.24
C TYR A 196 4.58 4.83 15.67
N PRO A 197 4.42 4.46 14.38
CA PRO A 197 5.24 3.42 13.76
C PRO A 197 6.73 3.79 13.84
N VAL A 198 7.55 2.82 14.23
CA VAL A 198 9.00 3.00 14.32
C VAL A 198 9.55 3.26 12.92
N TYR A 199 10.31 4.36 12.78
CA TYR A 199 10.96 4.72 11.51
C TYR A 199 11.81 3.56 11.01
N GLY A 200 11.72 3.27 9.71
CA GLY A 200 12.45 2.15 9.12
C GLY A 200 11.85 0.79 9.48
N THR A 201 10.57 0.73 9.82
CA THR A 201 9.83 -0.54 9.95
C THR A 201 9.01 -0.81 8.70
N GLN A 202 9.00 -2.05 8.24
CA GLN A 202 8.11 -2.53 7.19
C GLN A 202 7.02 -3.43 7.78
N ALA A 203 5.75 -3.05 7.59
CA ALA A 203 4.60 -3.89 7.90
C ALA A 203 4.19 -4.68 6.67
N THR A 204 4.13 -6.01 6.79
CA THR A 204 3.89 -6.91 5.67
C THR A 204 2.76 -7.89 5.98
N MET A 205 1.73 -7.90 5.16
CA MET A 205 0.67 -8.92 5.19
C MET A 205 1.03 -10.04 4.23
N VAL A 206 1.07 -11.28 4.72
CA VAL A 206 1.48 -12.46 3.96
C VAL A 206 0.38 -13.51 3.86
N PHE A 207 0.24 -14.12 2.69
CA PHE A 207 -0.57 -15.30 2.43
C PHE A 207 0.32 -16.46 2.02
N ARG A 208 0.03 -17.67 2.49
CA ARG A 208 0.79 -18.86 2.10
C ARG A 208 0.39 -19.34 0.70
N ALA A 209 1.34 -19.95 0.00
CA ALA A 209 1.00 -20.75 -1.15
C ALA A 209 -0.02 -21.85 -0.76
N GLU A 210 -0.95 -22.15 -1.68
CA GLU A 210 -1.89 -23.26 -1.48
C GLU A 210 -1.13 -24.58 -1.29
N GLU A 211 -1.54 -25.37 -0.29
CA GLU A 211 -1.03 -26.72 -0.04
C GLU A 211 -1.58 -27.70 -1.09
N GLU A 212 -0.94 -28.87 -1.25
CA GLU A 212 -1.29 -29.93 -2.22
C GLU A 212 -2.67 -30.57 -2.04
#